data_AF-A0A151H4B7-F1
#
_entry.id   AF-A0A151H4B7-F1
#
_cell.length_a   1.000
_cell.length_b   1.000
_cell.length_c   1.000
_cell.angle_alpha   90.00
_cell.angle_beta   90.00
_cell.angle_gamma   90.00
#
_symmetry.space_group_name_H-M   'P 1'
#
loop_
_entity.id
_entity.type
_entity.pdbx_description
1 polymer ?
#
loop_
_entity_poly.entity_id
_entity_poly.type
_entity_poly.pdbx_seq_one_letter_code
_entity_poly.pdbx_strand_id
1 'polypeptide(L)'
;MSKRLKRTVSDIDALRHVMETLNYIREKESDVESEFGPIISMYNLLDRYLPSNVTLTDKDEHDQRLMLRSSWLRLLEDAQTCQDNLIGMQTEYKRELIVNINSFKADVKQFRDDFEKNGPAALGIAPREAVERVRRFKEECEMRTRKQEIYYAGEDLFGFPHQSYPELDQTKKEISHLTLLYDLYVQTFKSLPG
;
A
#
# COMPACT_ATOMS: atom_id res chain seq x y z
N MET A 1 11.57 15.26 -0.18
CA MET A 1 11.40 14.26 -1.26
C MET A 1 12.59 13.30 -1.38
N SER A 2 13.85 13.77 -1.36
CA SER A 2 15.04 12.89 -1.40
C SER A 2 15.08 11.79 -0.31
N LYS A 3 14.63 12.05 0.94
CA LYS A 3 14.49 10.99 1.97
C LYS A 3 13.46 9.91 1.65
N ARG A 4 12.42 10.23 0.86
CA ARG A 4 11.36 9.26 0.47
C ARG A 4 11.81 8.37 -0.69
N LEU A 5 12.63 8.92 -1.60
CA LEU A 5 13.25 8.17 -2.71
C LEU A 5 14.28 7.13 -2.24
N LYS A 6 14.93 7.37 -1.10
CA LYS A 6 15.96 6.48 -0.52
C LYS A 6 15.37 5.36 0.35
N ARG A 7 14.05 5.25 0.45
CA ARG A 7 13.42 4.19 1.24
C ARG A 7 13.56 2.87 0.47
N THR A 8 14.19 1.88 1.08
CA THR A 8 14.28 0.52 0.53
C THR A 8 12.88 -0.04 0.33
N VAL A 9 12.59 -0.52 -0.87
CA VAL A 9 11.31 -1.18 -1.20
C VAL A 9 11.30 -2.56 -0.56
N SER A 10 10.67 -2.67 0.62
CA SER A 10 10.54 -3.93 1.38
C SER A 10 9.26 -4.70 1.07
N ASP A 11 8.22 -4.02 0.61
CA ASP A 11 6.88 -4.55 0.42
C ASP A 11 6.12 -3.78 -0.67
N ILE A 12 4.92 -4.26 -1.01
CA ILE A 12 4.08 -3.70 -2.07
C ILE A 12 3.64 -2.26 -1.77
N ASP A 13 3.45 -1.92 -0.49
CA ASP A 13 3.06 -0.58 -0.05
C ASP A 13 4.23 0.41 -0.17
N ALA A 14 5.45 -0.03 0.18
CA ALA A 14 6.67 0.72 -0.03
C ALA A 14 6.92 0.94 -1.53
N LEU A 15 6.71 -0.08 -2.36
CA LEU A 15 6.80 0.03 -3.83
C LEU A 15 5.81 1.08 -4.34
N ARG A 16 4.55 0.98 -3.91
CA ARG A 16 3.49 1.95 -4.24
C ARG A 16 3.88 3.37 -3.87
N HIS A 17 4.32 3.61 -2.64
CA HIS A 17 4.70 4.95 -2.19
C HIS A 17 5.88 5.54 -2.97
N VAL A 18 6.86 4.73 -3.34
CA VAL A 18 7.99 5.17 -4.18
C VAL A 18 7.50 5.53 -5.58
N MET A 19 6.63 4.72 -6.19
CA MET A 19 6.03 4.99 -7.50
C MET A 19 5.17 6.26 -7.50
N GLU A 20 4.33 6.45 -6.48
CA GLU A 20 3.53 7.68 -6.30
C GLU A 20 4.44 8.92 -6.17
N THR A 21 5.55 8.80 -5.43
CA THR A 21 6.52 9.90 -5.26
C THR A 21 7.23 10.22 -6.57
N LEU A 22 7.62 9.21 -7.36
CA LEU A 22 8.27 9.42 -8.66
C LEU A 22 7.32 10.07 -9.66
N ASN A 23 6.07 9.62 -9.73
CA ASN A 23 5.06 10.25 -10.58
C ASN A 23 4.80 11.69 -10.18
N TYR A 24 4.70 11.98 -8.88
CA TYR A 24 4.54 13.34 -8.38
C TYR A 24 5.71 14.26 -8.78
N ILE A 25 6.96 13.78 -8.67
CA ILE A 25 8.14 14.54 -9.10
C ILE A 25 8.06 14.84 -10.59
N ARG A 26 7.72 13.83 -11.41
CA ARG A 26 7.59 13.97 -12.86
C ARG A 26 6.49 14.95 -13.28
N GLU A 27 5.35 14.94 -12.59
CA GLU A 27 4.27 15.90 -12.83
C GLU A 27 4.67 17.34 -12.47
N LYS A 28 5.43 17.50 -11.37
CA LYS A 28 5.88 18.80 -10.88
C LYS A 28 7.12 19.34 -11.58
N GLU A 29 7.81 18.51 -12.36
CA GLU A 29 9.07 18.88 -12.99
C GLU A 29 8.93 20.12 -13.89
N SER A 30 7.92 20.13 -14.76
CA SER A 30 7.66 21.24 -15.67
C SER A 30 7.24 22.52 -14.93
N ASP A 31 6.39 22.40 -13.90
CA ASP A 31 5.94 23.54 -13.10
C ASP A 31 7.15 24.21 -12.43
N VAL A 32 7.97 23.42 -11.75
CA VAL A 32 9.15 23.92 -11.02
C VAL A 32 10.17 24.54 -11.97
N GLU A 33 10.46 23.91 -13.12
CA GLU A 33 11.39 24.49 -14.10
C GLU A 33 10.88 25.82 -14.67
N SER A 34 9.56 25.98 -14.83
CA SER A 34 8.97 27.23 -15.32
C SER A 34 9.12 28.39 -14.31
N GLU A 35 9.09 28.11 -13.02
CA GLU A 35 9.24 29.10 -11.94
C GLU A 35 10.69 29.59 -11.80
N PHE A 36 11.68 28.77 -12.15
CA PHE A 36 13.10 29.14 -12.08
C PHE A 36 13.45 30.36 -12.94
N GLY A 37 12.90 30.46 -14.16
CA GLY A 37 13.22 31.53 -15.11
C GLY A 37 12.96 32.94 -14.55
N PRO A 38 11.74 33.24 -14.10
CA PRO A 38 11.40 34.50 -13.45
C PRO A 38 12.23 34.78 -12.19
N ILE A 39 12.44 33.79 -11.33
CA ILE A 39 13.19 33.94 -10.08
C ILE A 39 14.64 34.35 -10.36
N ILE A 40 15.32 33.62 -11.26
CA ILE A 40 16.71 33.92 -11.65
C ILE A 40 16.79 35.32 -12.30
N SER A 41 15.81 35.67 -13.14
CA SER A 41 15.76 36.99 -13.78
C SER A 41 15.60 38.12 -12.77
N MET A 42 14.79 37.92 -11.72
CA MET A 42 14.59 38.90 -10.65
C MET A 42 15.86 39.09 -9.82
N TYR A 43 16.54 38.00 -9.44
CA TYR A 43 17.83 38.10 -8.77
C TYR A 43 18.91 38.76 -9.63
N ASN A 44 18.96 38.48 -10.93
CA ASN A 44 19.90 39.13 -11.85
C ASN A 44 19.62 40.64 -11.97
N LEU A 45 18.34 41.04 -11.92
CA LEU A 45 17.96 42.45 -11.90
C LEU A 45 18.42 43.13 -10.61
N LEU A 46 18.22 42.47 -9.45
CA LEU A 46 18.74 42.96 -8.18
C LEU A 46 20.26 43.12 -8.23
N ASP A 47 21.02 42.11 -8.65
CA ASP A 47 22.48 42.19 -8.73
C ASP A 47 22.98 43.32 -9.64
N ARG A 48 22.23 43.64 -10.70
CA ARG A 48 22.60 44.67 -11.68
C ARG A 48 22.33 46.10 -11.20
N TYR A 49 21.25 46.30 -10.44
CA TYR A 49 20.75 47.64 -10.11
C TYR A 49 20.85 47.98 -8.61
N LEU A 50 21.14 47.00 -7.75
CA LEU A 50 21.32 47.23 -6.32
C LEU A 50 22.75 47.76 -6.04
N PRO A 51 22.89 48.90 -5.35
CA PRO A 51 24.19 49.43 -4.94
C PRO A 51 24.96 48.44 -4.06
N SER A 52 26.28 48.31 -4.27
CA SER A 52 27.13 47.33 -3.54
C SER A 52 27.20 47.53 -2.01
N ASN A 53 26.67 48.65 -1.50
CA ASN A 53 26.57 48.97 -0.08
C ASN A 53 25.20 48.63 0.53
N VAL A 54 24.26 48.09 -0.24
CA VAL A 54 22.92 47.69 0.21
C VAL A 54 22.78 46.18 0.02
N THR A 55 22.71 45.42 1.11
CA THR A 55 22.38 44.00 1.11
C THR A 55 20.90 43.86 1.50
N LEU A 56 20.04 43.54 0.54
CA LEU A 56 18.62 43.24 0.82
C LEU A 56 18.40 41.78 1.21
N THR A 57 19.31 40.91 0.79
CA THR A 57 19.29 39.46 0.95
C THR A 57 20.18 39.06 2.12
N ASP A 58 19.67 38.26 3.06
CA ASP A 58 20.49 37.66 4.11
C ASP A 58 21.41 36.58 3.50
N LYS A 59 22.51 36.24 4.20
CA LYS A 59 23.47 35.22 3.77
C LYS A 59 22.79 33.89 3.45
N ASP A 60 21.79 33.51 4.24
CA ASP A 60 21.02 32.30 4.04
C ASP A 60 20.26 32.29 2.70
N GLU A 61 19.69 33.42 2.29
CA GLU A 61 18.97 33.56 1.01
C GLU A 61 19.95 33.53 -0.17
N HIS A 62 21.13 34.14 0.00
CA HIS A 62 22.21 34.08 -0.98
C HIS A 62 22.70 32.65 -1.22
N ASP A 63 22.95 31.91 -0.14
CA ASP A 63 23.37 30.51 -0.22
C ASP A 63 22.28 29.62 -0.84
N GLN A 64 21.01 29.83 -0.46
CA GLN A 64 19.87 29.11 -1.06
C GLN A 64 19.76 29.37 -2.56
N ARG A 65 19.92 30.63 -3.01
CA ARG A 65 19.93 30.98 -4.44
C ARG A 65 21.00 30.21 -5.21
N LEU A 66 22.22 30.14 -4.69
CA LEU A 66 23.34 29.43 -5.33
C LEU A 66 23.09 27.92 -5.40
N MET A 67 22.43 27.36 -4.38
CA MET A 67 22.14 25.94 -4.29
C MET A 67 20.83 25.52 -4.96
N LEU A 68 19.94 26.45 -5.34
CA LEU A 68 18.60 26.13 -5.78
C LEU A 68 18.59 25.23 -7.02
N ARG A 69 19.33 25.61 -8.07
CA ARG A 69 19.40 24.84 -9.33
C ARG A 69 20.16 23.54 -9.16
N SER A 70 21.28 23.54 -8.42
CA SER A 70 22.06 22.32 -8.18
C SER A 70 21.31 21.31 -7.31
N SER A 71 20.53 21.76 -6.33
CA SER A 71 19.68 20.89 -5.50
C SER A 71 18.53 20.29 -6.30
N TRP A 72 17.95 21.05 -7.22
CA TRP A 72 16.92 20.56 -8.15
C TRP A 72 17.46 19.50 -9.11
N LEU A 73 18.59 19.78 -9.78
CA LEU A 73 19.25 18.81 -10.66
C LEU A 73 19.62 17.52 -9.92
N ARG A 74 20.13 17.65 -8.68
CA ARG A 74 20.42 16.50 -7.83
C ARG A 74 19.16 15.70 -7.48
N LEU A 75 18.03 16.36 -7.24
CA LEU A 75 16.77 15.66 -6.99
C LEU A 75 16.30 14.88 -8.22
N LEU A 76 16.44 15.45 -9.42
CA LEU A 76 16.12 14.77 -10.67
C LEU A 76 17.03 13.57 -10.92
N GLU A 77 18.33 13.70 -10.66
CA GLU A 77 19.29 12.60 -10.74
C GLU A 77 18.98 11.47 -9.73
N ASP A 78 18.69 11.83 -8.48
CA ASP A 78 18.22 10.89 -7.44
C ASP A 78 16.94 10.17 -7.89
N ALA A 79 15.99 10.89 -8.50
CA ALA A 79 14.73 10.34 -8.99
C ALA A 79 14.93 9.39 -10.18
N GLN A 80 15.76 9.77 -11.16
CA GLN A 80 16.10 8.93 -12.31
C GLN A 80 16.78 7.64 -11.87
N THR A 81 17.78 7.74 -10.98
CA THR A 81 18.49 6.57 -10.42
C THR A 81 17.52 5.65 -9.69
N CYS A 82 16.57 6.21 -8.92
CA CYS A 82 15.54 5.45 -8.25
C CYS A 82 14.63 4.73 -9.25
N GLN A 83 14.18 5.43 -10.31
CA GLN A 83 13.36 4.86 -11.37
C GLN A 83 14.05 3.70 -12.09
N ASP A 84 15.32 3.84 -12.45
CA ASP A 84 16.09 2.80 -13.15
C ASP A 84 16.21 1.53 -12.30
N ASN A 85 16.49 1.69 -11.00
CA ASN A 85 16.49 0.56 -10.05
C ASN A 85 15.10 -0.07 -9.92
N LEU A 86 14.05 0.74 -9.95
CA LEU A 86 12.67 0.28 -9.79
C LEU A 86 12.18 -0.54 -10.97
N ILE A 87 12.61 -0.25 -12.20
CA ILE A 87 12.19 -0.99 -13.41
C ILE A 87 12.52 -2.49 -13.28
N GLY A 88 13.73 -2.81 -12.82
CA GLY A 88 14.13 -4.20 -12.57
C GLY A 88 13.28 -4.85 -11.49
N MET A 89 13.09 -4.17 -10.36
CA MET A 89 12.28 -4.66 -9.24
C MET A 89 10.81 -4.85 -9.62
N GLN A 90 10.20 -3.91 -10.36
CA GLN A 90 8.80 -3.98 -10.80
C GLN A 90 8.51 -5.26 -11.59
N THR A 91 9.43 -5.66 -12.46
CA THR A 91 9.26 -6.87 -13.27
C THR A 91 9.21 -8.12 -12.39
N GLU A 92 10.09 -8.20 -11.38
CA GLU A 92 10.10 -9.31 -10.42
C GLU A 92 8.85 -9.30 -9.55
N TYR A 93 8.51 -8.16 -8.94
CA TYR A 93 7.30 -8.01 -8.12
C TYR A 93 6.02 -8.36 -8.88
N LYS A 94 5.93 -7.96 -10.16
CA LYS A 94 4.79 -8.31 -11.01
C LYS A 94 4.70 -9.82 -11.22
N ARG A 95 5.83 -10.50 -11.45
CA ARG A 95 5.87 -11.95 -11.62
C ARG A 95 5.49 -12.66 -10.32
N GLU A 96 6.08 -12.26 -9.20
CA GLU A 96 5.78 -12.79 -7.88
C GLU A 96 4.31 -12.59 -7.51
N LEU A 97 3.74 -11.40 -7.78
CA LEU A 97 2.34 -11.11 -7.54
C LEU A 97 1.41 -12.09 -8.27
N ILE A 98 1.67 -12.35 -9.56
CA ILE A 98 0.87 -13.30 -10.36
C ILE A 98 0.97 -14.72 -9.78
N VAL A 99 2.17 -15.16 -9.40
CA VAL A 99 2.38 -16.47 -8.78
C VAL A 99 1.63 -16.57 -7.45
N ASN A 100 1.75 -15.54 -6.61
CA ASN A 100 1.11 -15.48 -5.29
C ASN A 100 -0.42 -15.45 -5.39
N ILE A 101 -0.99 -14.71 -6.34
CA ILE A 101 -2.43 -14.70 -6.61
C ILE A 101 -2.92 -16.09 -6.99
N ASN A 102 -2.19 -16.81 -7.86
CA ASN A 102 -2.57 -18.15 -8.28
C ASN A 102 -2.47 -19.16 -7.12
N SER A 103 -1.42 -19.06 -6.30
CA SER A 103 -1.28 -19.85 -5.07
C SER A 103 -2.42 -19.55 -4.09
N PHE A 104 -2.78 -18.27 -3.92
CA PHE A 104 -3.86 -17.85 -3.04
C PHE A 104 -5.23 -18.34 -3.50
N LYS A 105 -5.50 -18.40 -4.82
CA LYS A 105 -6.72 -19.03 -5.34
C LYS A 105 -6.82 -20.50 -4.94
N ALA A 106 -5.71 -21.23 -4.97
CA ALA A 106 -5.68 -22.62 -4.52
C ALA A 106 -5.89 -22.74 -3.00
N ASP A 107 -5.25 -21.87 -2.21
CA ASP A 107 -5.44 -21.80 -0.75
C ASP A 107 -6.89 -21.47 -0.37
N VAL A 108 -7.54 -20.53 -1.07
CA VAL A 108 -8.96 -20.20 -0.86
C VAL A 108 -9.88 -21.40 -1.11
N LYS A 109 -9.61 -22.17 -2.17
CA LYS A 109 -10.37 -23.41 -2.46
C LYS A 109 -10.13 -24.47 -1.40
N GLN A 110 -8.89 -24.68 -0.99
CA GLN A 110 -8.56 -25.63 0.06
C GLN A 110 -9.19 -25.24 1.40
N PHE A 111 -9.20 -23.95 1.72
CA PHE A 111 -9.86 -23.41 2.90
C PHE A 111 -11.37 -23.67 2.87
N ARG A 112 -12.01 -23.51 1.70
CA ARG A 112 -13.43 -23.84 1.53
C ARG A 112 -13.69 -25.33 1.76
N ASP A 113 -12.88 -26.20 1.15
CA ASP A 113 -13.02 -27.65 1.32
C ASP A 113 -12.85 -28.07 2.80
N ASP A 114 -11.91 -27.45 3.53
CA ASP A 114 -11.72 -27.69 4.95
C ASP A 114 -12.90 -27.16 5.77
N PHE A 115 -13.44 -25.99 5.43
CA PHE A 115 -14.63 -25.44 6.07
C PHE A 115 -15.86 -26.33 5.90
N GLU A 116 -16.07 -26.92 4.71
CA GLU A 116 -17.22 -27.80 4.48
C GLU A 116 -17.09 -29.14 5.21
N LYS A 117 -15.87 -29.69 5.31
CA LYS A 117 -15.63 -31.00 5.95
C LYS A 117 -15.50 -30.91 7.46
N ASN A 118 -14.76 -29.91 7.95
CA ASN A 118 -14.32 -29.79 9.33
C ASN A 118 -14.92 -28.56 10.04
N GLY A 119 -15.82 -27.83 9.37
CA GLY A 119 -16.44 -26.63 9.90
C GLY A 119 -17.36 -26.86 11.10
N PRO A 120 -17.88 -25.76 11.66
CA PRO A 120 -18.80 -25.77 12.80
C PRO A 120 -20.22 -26.27 12.47
N ALA A 121 -20.52 -26.56 11.20
CA ALA A 121 -21.77 -27.17 10.75
C ALA A 121 -21.68 -28.71 10.63
N ALA A 122 -20.53 -29.31 10.94
CA ALA A 122 -20.34 -30.75 10.89
C ALA A 122 -21.30 -31.47 11.86
N LEU A 123 -21.89 -32.59 11.42
CA LEU A 123 -22.84 -33.37 12.21
C LEU A 123 -22.13 -34.04 13.39
N GLY A 124 -22.80 -34.07 14.55
CA GLY A 124 -22.35 -34.83 15.72
C GLY A 124 -21.32 -34.15 16.62
N ILE A 125 -21.08 -32.84 16.46
CA ILE A 125 -20.15 -32.10 17.33
C ILE A 125 -20.86 -31.46 18.52
N ALA A 126 -20.14 -31.34 19.64
CA ALA A 126 -20.67 -30.68 20.83
C ALA A 126 -20.81 -29.17 20.61
N PRO A 127 -21.81 -28.49 21.20
CA PRO A 127 -22.01 -27.05 21.00
C PRO A 127 -20.78 -26.19 21.36
N ARG A 128 -20.03 -26.57 22.41
CA ARG A 128 -18.78 -25.90 22.77
C ARG A 128 -17.69 -26.05 21.70
N GLU A 129 -17.58 -27.23 21.10
CA GLU A 129 -16.63 -27.51 20.03
C GLU A 129 -16.99 -26.73 18.76
N ALA A 130 -18.27 -26.59 18.46
CA ALA A 130 -18.74 -25.80 17.34
C ALA A 130 -18.39 -24.31 17.48
N VAL A 131 -18.58 -23.72 18.67
CA VAL A 131 -18.16 -22.33 18.97
C VAL A 131 -16.65 -22.14 18.71
N GLU A 132 -15.83 -23.08 19.15
CA GLU A 132 -14.38 -23.01 18.95
C GLU A 132 -14.00 -23.13 17.47
N ARG A 133 -14.67 -24.01 16.72
CA ARG A 133 -14.49 -24.10 15.26
C ARG A 133 -14.90 -22.82 14.55
N VAL A 134 -16.02 -22.18 14.93
CA VAL A 134 -16.40 -20.86 14.37
C VAL A 134 -15.29 -19.84 14.60
N ARG A 135 -14.76 -19.74 15.82
CA ARG A 135 -13.69 -18.79 16.16
C ARG A 135 -12.45 -19.02 15.29
N ARG A 136 -12.00 -20.27 15.18
CA ARG A 136 -10.84 -20.64 14.35
C ARG A 136 -11.06 -20.28 12.87
N PHE A 137 -12.17 -20.71 12.28
CA PHE A 137 -12.45 -20.44 10.86
C PHE A 137 -12.66 -18.94 10.58
N LYS A 138 -13.18 -18.18 11.55
CA LYS A 138 -13.27 -16.72 11.46
C LYS A 138 -11.90 -16.07 11.40
N GLU A 139 -10.98 -16.42 12.30
CA GLU A 139 -9.60 -15.90 12.30
C GLU A 139 -8.87 -16.24 11.00
N GLU A 140 -9.02 -17.49 10.53
CA GLU A 140 -8.46 -17.94 9.26
C GLU A 140 -9.04 -17.21 8.03
N CYS A 141 -10.34 -16.90 8.05
CA CYS A 141 -11.01 -16.14 7.00
C CYS A 141 -10.57 -14.66 6.99
N GLU A 142 -10.40 -14.05 8.17
CA GLU A 142 -9.90 -12.68 8.31
C GLU A 142 -8.46 -12.56 7.80
N MET A 143 -7.58 -13.52 8.09
CA MET A 143 -6.22 -13.54 7.55
C MET A 143 -6.21 -13.58 6.01
N ARG A 144 -7.08 -14.37 5.40
CA ARG A 144 -7.21 -14.46 3.94
C ARG A 144 -7.82 -13.20 3.32
N THR A 145 -8.78 -12.58 4.00
CA THR A 145 -9.34 -11.29 3.60
C THR A 145 -8.25 -10.21 3.56
N ARG A 146 -7.37 -10.15 4.57
CA ARG A 146 -6.23 -9.21 4.56
C ARG A 146 -5.26 -9.48 3.41
N LYS A 147 -4.97 -10.77 3.12
CA LYS A 147 -4.14 -11.13 1.95
C LYS A 147 -4.78 -10.70 0.63
N GLN A 148 -6.10 -10.88 0.49
CA GLN A 148 -6.85 -10.42 -0.68
C GLN A 148 -6.71 -8.90 -0.87
N GLU A 149 -6.84 -8.10 0.20
CA GLU A 149 -6.65 -6.64 0.15
C GLU A 149 -5.23 -6.25 -0.33
N ILE A 150 -4.20 -6.95 0.13
CA ILE A 150 -2.81 -6.74 -0.31
C ILE A 150 -2.66 -7.07 -1.81
N TYR A 151 -3.28 -8.16 -2.28
CA TYR A 151 -3.23 -8.51 -3.69
C TYR A 151 -4.00 -7.51 -4.56
N TYR A 152 -5.15 -7.01 -4.11
CA TYR A 152 -5.87 -5.93 -4.80
C TYR A 152 -5.05 -4.66 -4.91
N ALA A 153 -4.34 -4.26 -3.84
CA ALA A 153 -3.42 -3.14 -3.90
C ALA A 153 -2.30 -3.37 -4.92
N GLY A 154 -1.77 -4.59 -5.01
CA GLY A 154 -0.80 -4.98 -6.04
C GLY A 154 -1.38 -4.96 -7.45
N GLU A 155 -2.60 -5.45 -7.63
CA GLU A 155 -3.31 -5.45 -8.91
C GLU A 155 -3.56 -4.01 -9.39
N ASP A 156 -4.03 -3.13 -8.52
CA ASP A 156 -4.19 -1.70 -8.82
C ASP A 156 -2.86 -1.06 -9.21
N LEU A 157 -1.78 -1.36 -8.48
CA LEU A 157 -0.44 -0.82 -8.72
C LEU A 157 0.09 -1.19 -10.12
N PHE A 158 -0.21 -2.40 -10.60
CA PHE A 158 0.22 -2.88 -11.92
C PHE A 158 -0.85 -2.78 -13.01
N GLY A 159 -2.02 -2.23 -12.71
CA GLY A 159 -3.13 -2.07 -13.66
C GLY A 159 -3.82 -3.37 -14.07
N PHE A 160 -3.83 -4.37 -13.18
CA PHE A 160 -4.54 -5.63 -13.38
C PHE A 160 -5.99 -5.54 -12.89
N PRO A 161 -6.94 -6.25 -13.54
CA PRO A 161 -8.29 -6.36 -13.02
C PRO A 161 -8.31 -7.21 -11.75
N HIS A 162 -9.12 -6.79 -10.78
CA HIS A 162 -9.28 -7.51 -9.52
C HIS A 162 -9.74 -8.95 -9.75
N GLN A 163 -9.02 -9.90 -9.16
CA GLN A 163 -9.44 -11.29 -9.20
C GLN A 163 -10.60 -11.54 -8.23
N SER A 164 -11.55 -12.37 -8.65
CA SER A 164 -12.67 -12.79 -7.81
C SER A 164 -12.30 -14.03 -6.99
N TYR A 165 -12.80 -14.09 -5.75
CA TYR A 165 -12.64 -15.22 -4.83
C TYR A 165 -14.00 -15.69 -4.28
N PRO A 166 -14.88 -16.27 -5.12
CA PRO A 166 -16.25 -16.60 -4.72
C PRO A 166 -16.34 -17.51 -3.48
N GLU A 167 -15.42 -18.47 -3.35
CA GLU A 167 -15.39 -19.41 -2.24
C GLU A 167 -15.04 -18.72 -0.91
N LEU A 168 -14.19 -17.68 -0.94
CA LEU A 168 -13.88 -16.86 0.23
C LEU A 168 -15.08 -16.01 0.63
N ASP A 169 -15.74 -15.36 -0.33
CA ASP A 169 -16.94 -14.55 -0.10
C ASP A 169 -18.09 -15.37 0.47
N GLN A 170 -18.30 -16.58 -0.08
CA GLN A 170 -19.29 -17.52 0.42
C GLN A 170 -18.98 -17.93 1.86
N THR A 171 -17.74 -18.33 2.14
CA THR A 171 -17.33 -18.77 3.48
C THR A 171 -17.45 -17.63 4.50
N LYS A 172 -17.14 -16.39 4.12
CA LYS A 172 -17.31 -15.21 4.96
C LYS A 172 -18.77 -14.99 5.38
N LYS A 173 -19.72 -15.14 4.45
CA LYS A 173 -21.16 -15.05 4.73
C LYS A 173 -21.63 -16.15 5.67
N GLU A 174 -21.22 -17.39 5.41
CA GLU A 174 -21.58 -18.55 6.24
C GLU A 174 -21.03 -18.42 7.66
N ILE A 175 -19.76 -18.02 7.82
CA ILE A 175 -19.15 -17.74 9.13
C ILE A 175 -19.91 -16.66 9.88
N SER A 176 -20.35 -15.59 9.20
CA SER A 176 -21.14 -14.53 9.85
C SER A 176 -22.47 -15.04 10.41
N HIS A 177 -23.18 -15.88 9.65
CA HIS A 177 -24.42 -16.50 10.12
C HIS A 177 -24.18 -17.46 11.30
N LEU A 178 -23.14 -18.29 11.21
CA LEU A 178 -22.78 -19.23 12.27
C LEU A 178 -22.35 -18.51 13.55
N THR A 179 -21.60 -17.41 13.43
CA THR A 179 -21.21 -16.58 14.58
C THR A 179 -22.45 -16.08 15.31
N LEU A 180 -23.43 -15.52 14.58
CA LEU A 180 -24.68 -15.05 15.18
C LEU A 180 -25.46 -16.17 15.89
N LEU A 181 -25.55 -17.35 15.26
CA LEU A 181 -26.26 -18.51 15.81
C LEU A 181 -25.62 -18.99 17.13
N TYR A 182 -24.30 -19.15 17.14
CA TYR A 182 -23.58 -19.67 18.29
C TYR A 182 -23.42 -18.63 19.40
N ASP A 183 -23.32 -17.34 19.07
CA ASP A 183 -23.37 -16.25 20.05
C ASP A 183 -24.71 -16.22 20.77
N LEU A 184 -25.82 -16.40 20.04
CA LEU A 184 -27.16 -16.52 20.64
C LEU A 184 -27.25 -17.73 21.57
N TYR A 185 -26.77 -18.90 21.13
CA TYR A 185 -26.75 -20.12 21.95
C TYR A 185 -25.99 -19.91 23.27
N VAL A 186 -24.80 -19.30 23.21
CA VAL A 186 -23.97 -19.02 24.40
C VAL A 186 -24.68 -18.05 25.34
N GLN A 187 -25.35 -17.02 24.82
CA GLN A 187 -26.13 -16.07 25.63
C GLN A 187 -27.31 -16.76 26.33
N THR A 188 -28.10 -17.54 25.60
CA THR A 188 -29.25 -18.24 26.19
C THR A 188 -28.82 -19.25 27.25
N PHE A 189 -27.75 -20.01 27.00
CA PHE A 189 -27.25 -21.04 27.92
C PHE A 189 -26.60 -20.43 29.18
N LYS A 190 -25.95 -19.26 29.06
CA LYS A 190 -25.43 -18.51 30.22
C LYS A 190 -26.53 -17.82 31.03
N SER A 191 -27.66 -17.47 30.40
CA SER A 191 -28.77 -16.77 31.05
C SER A 191 -29.75 -17.68 31.80
N LEU A 192 -29.65 -19.01 31.63
CA LEU A 192 -30.42 -19.99 32.38
C LEU A 192 -29.80 -20.16 33.77
N PRO A 193 -30.46 -19.72 34.87
CA PRO A 193 -30.06 -20.09 36.20
C PRO A 193 -30.34 -21.60 36.38
N GLY A 194 -29.34 -22.34 36.83
CA GLY A 194 -29.54 -23.70 37.35
C GLY A 194 -30.37 -23.70 38.63
#